data_AF-A0A1Q7PE58-F1
#
_entry.id   AF-A0A1Q7PE58-F1
#
_cell.length_a   1.000
_cell.length_b   1.000
_cell.length_c   1.000
_cell.angle_alpha   90.00
_cell.angle_beta   90.00
_cell.angle_gamma   90.00
#
_symmetry.space_group_name_H-M   'P 1'
#
loop_
_entity.id
_entity.type
_entity.pdbx_description
1 polymer ?
#
loop_
_entity_poly.entity_id
_entity_poly.type
_entity_poly.pdbx_seq_one_letter_code
_entity_poly.pdbx_strand_id
1 'polypeptide(L)'
;MAHRLALATLAATCVLILLGGLVTNTGAALAVPDWPSTFGYNMVLFPWSRMVGGVFYEHSHRLMGALVGLLTLALGGALWREGGRLRRLGLLAVAVVLAQGVLGGLRVVLLEDALAILHGSLAPAFFALLAAIALLTAPRGRVAGARVEPVLKGLTVLAAALVYVQIVAGALLTHAGRIALHLAGAALVFAVVPIVTARLRRTDDPVAVPLSRLLLVLLGVQLLLGVGSFMARFSAFWIPGEQLTVVALPVAHRLVGSLILAAIVILAVRVSGVASLSYQADPAMRSRVASSAYRVDHATQSHAASVSDAASAPNRVDQTMRSRVASIQGHPRSEPASRTPLQ
;
A
#
# COMPACT_ATOMS: atom_id res chain seq x y z
N MET A 1 -12.38 -8.42 18.13
CA MET A 1 -11.41 -9.53 18.05
C MET A 1 -10.40 -9.34 16.91
N ALA A 2 -10.85 -9.22 15.64
CA ALA A 2 -9.98 -9.09 14.47
C ALA A 2 -8.90 -8.00 14.60
N HIS A 3 -9.25 -6.81 15.10
CA HIS A 3 -8.27 -5.73 15.31
C HIS A 3 -7.13 -6.10 16.27
N ARG A 4 -7.45 -6.75 17.40
CA ARG A 4 -6.43 -7.19 18.37
C ARG A 4 -5.52 -8.25 17.77
N LEU A 5 -6.07 -9.19 17.00
CA LEU A 5 -5.29 -10.17 16.26
C LEU A 5 -4.40 -9.52 15.19
N ALA A 6 -4.91 -8.52 14.47
CA ALA A 6 -4.13 -7.77 13.48
C ALA A 6 -2.93 -7.08 14.13
N LEU A 7 -3.13 -6.41 15.28
CA LEU A 7 -2.04 -5.78 16.04
C LEU A 7 -1.03 -6.80 16.57
N ALA A 8 -1.50 -7.92 17.12
CA ALA A 8 -0.62 -8.99 17.61
C ALA A 8 0.22 -9.60 16.47
N THR A 9 -0.41 -9.88 15.32
CA THR A 9 0.26 -10.41 14.13
C THR A 9 1.27 -9.40 13.58
N LEU A 10 0.91 -8.12 13.52
CA LEU A 10 1.79 -7.04 13.09
C LEU A 10 3.01 -6.91 14.02
N ALA A 11 2.80 -6.94 15.34
CA ALA A 11 3.88 -6.89 16.32
C ALA A 11 4.81 -8.11 16.22
N ALA A 12 4.26 -9.32 16.11
CA ALA A 12 5.05 -10.54 15.89
C ALA A 12 5.84 -10.48 14.57
N THR A 13 5.25 -9.93 13.49
CA THR A 13 5.92 -9.76 12.20
C THR A 13 7.05 -8.72 12.28
N CYS A 14 6.89 -7.67 13.09
CA CYS A 14 7.97 -6.71 13.37
C CYS A 14 9.19 -7.42 13.99
N VAL A 15 8.96 -8.28 14.98
CA VAL A 15 10.01 -9.12 15.59
C VAL A 15 10.58 -10.10 14.56
N LEU A 16 9.75 -10.71 13.71
CA LEU A 16 10.20 -11.62 12.66
C LEU A 16 11.15 -10.94 11.67
N ILE A 17 10.86 -9.70 11.26
CA ILE A 17 11.73 -8.90 10.37
C ILE A 17 13.07 -8.60 11.04
N LEU A 18 13.08 -8.27 12.34
CA LEU A 18 14.32 -8.11 13.10
C LEU A 18 15.15 -9.39 13.12
N LEU A 19 14.53 -10.53 13.44
CA LEU A 19 15.21 -11.83 13.46
C LEU A 19 15.76 -12.20 12.07
N GLY A 20 14.99 -11.97 10.99
CA GLY A 20 15.46 -12.22 9.63
C GLY A 20 16.62 -11.30 9.22
N GLY A 21 16.59 -10.05 9.68
CA GLY A 21 17.70 -9.12 9.59
C GLY A 21 18.95 -9.66 10.30
N LEU A 22 18.82 -10.15 11.53
CA LEU A 22 19.93 -10.72 12.28
C LEU A 22 20.52 -11.93 11.54
N VAL A 23 19.68 -12.89 11.13
CA VAL A 23 20.08 -14.08 10.37
C VAL A 23 20.91 -13.72 9.13
N THR A 24 20.49 -12.69 8.39
CA THR A 24 21.23 -12.24 7.20
C THR A 24 22.58 -11.61 7.56
N ASN A 25 22.62 -10.75 8.57
CA ASN A 25 23.81 -9.95 8.87
C ASN A 25 24.83 -10.66 9.77
N THR A 26 24.45 -11.75 10.45
CA THR A 26 25.38 -12.63 11.18
C THR A 26 25.89 -13.80 10.34
N GLY A 27 25.45 -13.93 9.09
CA GLY A 27 25.80 -15.07 8.24
C GLY A 27 25.16 -16.39 8.67
N ALA A 28 24.22 -16.36 9.61
CA ALA A 28 23.56 -17.54 10.17
C ALA A 28 22.50 -18.16 9.24
N ALA A 29 22.30 -17.62 8.05
CA ALA A 29 21.25 -18.01 7.12
C ALA A 29 21.22 -19.51 6.79
N LEU A 30 22.38 -20.17 6.77
CA LEU A 30 22.55 -21.58 6.39
C LEU A 30 23.05 -22.44 7.55
N ALA A 31 22.86 -21.99 8.79
CA ALA A 31 23.28 -22.73 9.98
C ALA A 31 22.48 -24.03 10.17
N VAL A 32 21.25 -24.09 9.65
CA VAL A 32 20.37 -25.25 9.61
C VAL A 32 20.10 -25.61 8.15
N PRO A 33 20.71 -26.68 7.60
CA PRO A 33 20.71 -26.96 6.16
C PRO A 33 19.44 -27.67 5.65
N ASP A 34 18.52 -28.05 6.53
CA ASP A 34 17.28 -28.74 6.18
C ASP A 34 16.03 -27.87 6.44
N TRP A 35 14.94 -28.18 5.75
CA TRP A 35 13.60 -27.61 5.95
C TRP A 35 12.55 -28.62 5.46
N PRO A 36 11.38 -28.79 6.12
CA PRO A 36 10.86 -28.02 7.26
C PRO A 36 11.39 -28.46 8.63
N SER A 37 12.21 -29.51 8.69
CA SER A 37 12.86 -29.97 9.92
C SER A 37 14.01 -29.06 10.37
N THR A 38 14.60 -29.37 11.52
CA THR A 38 15.87 -28.80 12.00
C THR A 38 16.77 -29.95 12.42
N PHE A 39 17.78 -30.26 11.60
CA PHE A 39 18.65 -31.43 11.72
C PHE A 39 17.88 -32.75 11.86
N GLY A 40 16.81 -32.92 11.06
CA GLY A 40 15.94 -34.10 11.11
C GLY A 40 14.96 -34.14 12.30
N TYR A 41 15.04 -33.20 13.24
CA TYR A 41 14.03 -33.03 14.29
C TYR A 41 12.81 -32.30 13.73
N ASN A 42 11.63 -32.58 14.31
CA ASN A 42 10.50 -31.67 14.16
C ASN A 42 10.91 -30.27 14.65
N MET A 43 10.63 -29.23 13.85
CA MET A 43 11.06 -27.85 14.12
C MET A 43 10.65 -27.35 15.51
N VAL A 44 9.47 -27.71 16.02
CA VAL A 44 8.99 -27.21 17.32
C VAL A 44 9.64 -27.98 18.49
N LEU A 45 10.09 -29.21 18.25
CA LEU A 45 10.64 -30.11 19.26
C LEU A 45 12.18 -30.14 19.27
N PHE A 46 12.82 -29.28 18.48
CA PHE A 46 14.28 -29.19 18.48
C PHE A 46 14.79 -28.78 19.87
N PRO A 47 15.79 -29.48 20.45
CA PRO A 47 16.23 -29.23 21.80
C PRO A 47 16.88 -27.85 21.97
N TRP A 48 16.39 -27.09 22.94
CA TRP A 48 16.84 -25.72 23.22
C TRP A 48 18.32 -25.64 23.57
N SER A 49 18.88 -26.67 24.21
CA SER A 49 20.33 -26.75 24.51
C SER A 49 21.22 -26.82 23.27
N ARG A 50 20.66 -27.09 22.09
CA ARG A 50 21.40 -27.12 20.81
C ARG A 50 21.22 -25.87 19.97
N MET A 51 20.41 -24.91 20.41
CA MET A 51 20.25 -23.61 19.76
C MET A 51 21.41 -22.68 20.13
N VAL A 52 22.61 -22.98 19.62
CA VAL A 52 23.84 -22.22 19.90
C VAL A 52 24.41 -21.58 18.64
N GLY A 53 25.07 -20.42 18.78
CA GLY A 53 25.70 -19.71 17.65
C GLY A 53 24.72 -19.38 16.53
N GLY A 54 25.10 -19.68 15.28
CA GLY A 54 24.25 -19.45 14.09
C GLY A 54 22.89 -20.15 14.16
N VAL A 55 22.84 -21.36 14.75
CA VAL A 55 21.59 -22.14 14.89
C VAL A 55 20.57 -21.39 15.74
N PHE A 56 21.02 -20.67 16.78
CA PHE A 56 20.14 -19.85 17.60
C PHE A 56 19.38 -18.81 16.77
N TYR A 57 20.09 -18.06 15.93
CA TYR A 57 19.49 -17.00 15.10
C TYR A 57 18.53 -17.59 14.07
N GLU A 58 18.96 -18.61 13.32
CA GLU A 58 18.15 -19.17 12.26
C GLU A 58 16.91 -19.89 12.80
N HIS A 59 17.08 -20.74 13.82
CA HIS A 59 15.96 -21.48 14.38
C HIS A 59 14.96 -20.57 15.10
N SER A 60 15.42 -19.54 15.82
CA SER A 60 14.52 -18.55 16.41
C SER A 60 13.69 -17.80 15.35
N HIS A 61 14.31 -17.47 14.20
CA HIS A 61 13.59 -16.87 13.08
C HIS A 61 12.52 -17.82 12.52
N ARG A 62 12.83 -19.12 12.36
CA ARG A 62 11.86 -20.15 11.90
C ARG A 62 10.68 -20.30 12.85
N LEU A 63 10.92 -20.39 14.16
CA LEU A 63 9.88 -20.49 15.18
C LEU A 63 8.97 -19.25 15.19
N MET A 64 9.57 -18.05 15.09
CA MET A 64 8.79 -16.81 14.97
C MET A 64 7.98 -16.78 13.66
N GLY A 65 8.52 -17.31 12.56
CA GLY A 65 7.82 -17.45 11.28
C GLY A 65 6.59 -18.36 11.41
N ALA A 66 6.72 -19.49 12.09
CA ALA A 66 5.61 -20.39 12.38
C ALA A 66 4.53 -19.71 13.25
N LEU A 67 4.94 -18.97 14.29
CA LEU A 67 4.01 -18.19 15.12
C LEU A 67 3.25 -17.14 14.30
N VAL A 68 3.94 -16.37 13.45
CA VAL A 68 3.31 -15.39 12.56
C VAL A 68 2.35 -16.08 11.58
N GLY A 69 2.69 -17.25 11.06
CA GLY A 69 1.81 -18.08 10.23
C GLY A 69 0.51 -18.43 10.96
N LEU A 70 0.61 -18.96 12.19
CA LEU A 70 -0.56 -19.32 13.01
C LEU A 70 -1.43 -18.10 13.36
N LEU A 71 -0.81 -16.98 13.75
CA LEU A 71 -1.52 -15.73 14.02
C LEU A 71 -2.23 -15.20 12.78
N THR A 72 -1.62 -15.34 11.60
CA THR A 72 -2.21 -14.92 10.32
C THR A 72 -3.40 -15.80 9.93
N LEU A 73 -3.33 -17.11 10.16
CA LEU A 73 -4.47 -18.01 9.96
C LEU A 73 -5.64 -17.66 10.90
N ALA A 74 -5.36 -17.41 12.17
CA ALA A 74 -6.36 -16.96 13.14
C ALA A 74 -6.97 -15.61 12.74
N LEU A 75 -6.15 -14.66 12.27
CA LEU A 75 -6.60 -13.38 11.72
C LEU A 75 -7.49 -13.59 10.50
N GLY A 76 -7.11 -14.47 9.55
CA GLY A 76 -7.90 -14.82 8.38
C GLY A 76 -9.27 -15.37 8.76
N GLY A 77 -9.34 -16.29 9.73
CA GLY A 77 -10.58 -16.81 10.27
C GLY A 77 -11.45 -15.74 10.96
N ALA A 78 -10.82 -14.81 11.70
CA ALA A 78 -11.54 -13.69 12.31
C ALA A 78 -12.12 -12.73 11.25
N LEU A 79 -11.36 -12.42 10.19
CA LEU A 79 -11.80 -11.55 9.09
C LEU A 79 -12.82 -12.22 8.16
N TRP A 80 -12.88 -13.55 8.14
CA TRP A 80 -13.88 -14.29 7.37
C TRP A 80 -15.31 -13.89 7.76
N ARG A 81 -15.55 -13.72 9.06
CA ARG A 81 -16.83 -13.32 9.64
C ARG A 81 -17.24 -11.89 9.27
N GLU A 82 -16.28 -11.02 8.96
CA GLU A 82 -16.52 -9.62 8.56
C GLU A 82 -16.93 -9.49 7.08
N GLY A 83 -16.64 -10.50 6.25
CA GLY A 83 -17.04 -10.55 4.84
C GLY A 83 -16.37 -9.51 3.93
N GLY A 84 -16.88 -9.42 2.69
CA GLY A 84 -16.54 -8.35 1.73
C GLY A 84 -15.05 -8.14 1.46
N ARG A 85 -14.58 -6.89 1.65
CA ARG A 85 -13.18 -6.50 1.45
C ARG A 85 -12.26 -7.10 2.52
N LEU A 86 -12.69 -7.15 3.78
CA LEU A 86 -11.86 -7.65 4.88
C LEU A 86 -11.58 -9.15 4.75
N ARG A 87 -12.57 -9.95 4.34
CA ARG A 87 -12.38 -11.37 4.02
C ARG A 87 -11.32 -11.59 2.93
N ARG A 88 -11.38 -10.81 1.84
CA ARG A 88 -10.40 -10.88 0.75
C ARG A 88 -8.99 -10.52 1.21
N LEU A 89 -8.86 -9.50 2.05
CA LEU A 89 -7.55 -9.13 2.62
C LEU A 89 -7.02 -10.19 3.58
N GLY A 90 -7.88 -10.84 4.38
CA GLY A 90 -7.50 -11.96 5.23
C GLY A 90 -7.00 -13.16 4.42
N LEU A 91 -7.70 -13.52 3.34
CA LEU A 91 -7.26 -14.58 2.41
C LEU A 91 -5.93 -14.23 1.73
N LEU A 92 -5.77 -12.98 1.30
CA LEU A 92 -4.51 -12.51 0.72
C LEU A 92 -3.36 -12.60 1.74
N ALA A 93 -3.58 -12.19 2.99
CA ALA A 93 -2.57 -12.30 4.04
C ALA A 93 -2.16 -13.76 4.29
N VAL A 94 -3.13 -14.69 4.32
CA VAL A 94 -2.86 -16.13 4.43
C VAL A 94 -2.06 -16.65 3.23
N ALA A 95 -2.45 -16.30 2.01
CA ALA A 95 -1.72 -16.72 0.82
C ALA A 95 -0.27 -16.20 0.83
N VAL A 96 -0.07 -14.92 1.19
CA VAL A 96 1.26 -14.30 1.23
C VAL A 96 2.14 -14.90 2.33
N VAL A 97 1.61 -15.18 3.53
CA VAL A 97 2.43 -15.79 4.60
C VAL A 97 2.83 -17.23 4.28
N LEU A 98 1.95 -17.99 3.60
CA LEU A 98 2.29 -19.33 3.12
C LEU A 98 3.38 -19.28 2.04
N ALA A 99 3.25 -18.37 1.08
CA ALA A 99 4.29 -18.13 0.07
C ALA A 99 5.62 -17.71 0.73
N GLN A 100 5.59 -16.86 1.75
CA GLN A 100 6.77 -16.48 2.54
C GLN A 100 7.44 -17.69 3.22
N GLY A 101 6.66 -18.57 3.84
CA GLY A 101 7.18 -19.80 4.46
C GLY A 101 7.83 -20.74 3.45
N VAL A 102 7.20 -20.94 2.29
CA VAL A 102 7.75 -21.75 1.19
C VAL A 102 9.03 -21.13 0.62
N LEU A 103 9.03 -19.84 0.28
CA LEU A 103 10.21 -19.13 -0.20
C LEU A 103 11.36 -19.19 0.82
N GLY A 104 11.04 -19.02 2.11
CA GLY A 104 12.00 -19.10 3.21
C GLY A 104 12.60 -20.50 3.38
N GLY A 105 11.82 -21.57 3.17
CA GLY A 105 12.33 -22.94 3.18
C GLY A 105 13.17 -23.27 1.94
N LEU A 106 12.68 -22.91 0.75
CA LEU A 106 13.35 -23.19 -0.51
C LEU A 106 14.69 -22.46 -0.62
N ARG A 107 14.82 -21.22 -0.13
CA ARG A 107 16.11 -20.51 -0.12
C ARG A 107 17.15 -21.15 0.81
N VAL A 108 16.76 -22.03 1.74
CA VAL A 108 17.70 -22.81 2.55
C VAL A 108 18.15 -24.03 1.77
N VAL A 109 17.20 -24.79 1.21
CA VAL A 109 17.49 -26.08 0.57
C VAL A 109 18.13 -25.93 -0.81
N LEU A 110 17.74 -24.91 -1.58
CA LEU A 110 18.24 -24.67 -2.94
C LEU A 110 19.46 -23.73 -3.00
N LEU A 111 19.81 -23.06 -1.89
CA LEU A 111 20.93 -22.12 -1.81
C LEU A 111 20.88 -20.97 -2.86
N GLU A 112 19.67 -20.55 -3.25
CA GLU A 112 19.43 -19.58 -4.30
C GLU A 112 19.28 -18.14 -3.76
N ASP A 113 20.21 -17.26 -4.11
CA ASP A 113 20.16 -15.83 -3.73
C ASP A 113 18.93 -15.11 -4.26
N ALA A 114 18.42 -15.50 -5.44
CA ALA A 114 17.20 -14.95 -5.99
C ALA A 114 15.99 -15.19 -5.05
N LEU A 115 15.92 -16.37 -4.43
CA LEU A 115 14.88 -16.69 -3.46
C LEU A 115 15.07 -15.90 -2.16
N ALA A 116 16.31 -15.65 -1.74
CA ALA A 116 16.60 -14.79 -0.58
C ALA A 116 16.15 -13.33 -0.83
N ILE A 117 16.42 -12.79 -2.02
CA ILE A 117 15.96 -11.44 -2.43
C ILE A 117 14.44 -11.36 -2.45
N LEU A 118 13.76 -12.35 -3.06
CA LEU A 118 12.30 -12.39 -3.13
C LEU A 118 11.68 -12.53 -1.74
N HIS A 119 12.17 -13.47 -0.93
CA HIS A 119 11.71 -13.68 0.45
C HIS A 119 11.88 -12.40 1.27
N GLY A 120 13.08 -11.81 1.28
CA GLY A 120 13.39 -10.58 2.01
C GLY A 120 12.59 -9.36 1.55
N SER A 121 12.25 -9.28 0.26
CA SER A 121 11.44 -8.18 -0.29
C SER A 121 9.94 -8.34 -0.03
N LEU A 122 9.44 -9.57 0.02
CA LEU A 122 8.02 -9.85 0.26
C LEU A 122 7.65 -9.71 1.75
N ALA A 123 8.59 -9.86 2.68
CA ALA A 123 8.34 -9.66 4.11
C ALA A 123 7.86 -8.23 4.48
N PRO A 124 8.50 -7.12 4.03
CA PRO A 124 7.98 -5.77 4.26
C PRO A 124 6.62 -5.51 3.58
N ALA A 125 6.37 -6.10 2.41
CA ALA A 125 5.06 -6.00 1.75
C ALA A 125 3.95 -6.67 2.58
N PHE A 126 4.23 -7.87 3.12
CA PHE A 126 3.34 -8.57 4.04
C PHE A 126 3.09 -7.74 5.30
N PHE A 127 4.14 -7.14 5.87
CA PHE A 127 4.01 -6.24 7.03
C PHE A 127 3.12 -5.03 6.74
N ALA A 128 3.28 -4.40 5.57
CA ALA A 128 2.44 -3.28 5.15
C ALA A 128 0.98 -3.69 4.90
N LEU A 129 0.74 -4.90 4.37
CA LEU A 129 -0.60 -5.47 4.25
C LEU A 129 -1.27 -5.65 5.62
N LEU A 130 -0.56 -6.22 6.60
CA LEU A 130 -1.04 -6.34 7.97
C LEU A 130 -1.34 -4.98 8.60
N ALA A 131 -0.51 -3.97 8.33
CA ALA A 131 -0.70 -2.61 8.82
C ALA A 131 -1.98 -1.97 8.23
N ALA A 132 -2.25 -2.20 6.94
CA ALA A 132 -3.50 -1.79 6.30
C ALA A 132 -4.72 -2.50 6.89
N ILE A 133 -4.63 -3.81 7.16
CA ILE A 133 -5.69 -4.57 7.83
C ILE A 133 -5.92 -4.03 9.25
N ALA A 134 -4.85 -3.74 10.00
CA ALA A 134 -4.93 -3.16 11.33
C ALA A 134 -5.64 -1.81 11.32
N LEU A 135 -5.35 -0.94 10.34
CA LEU A 135 -6.07 0.32 10.13
C LEU A 135 -7.56 0.07 9.86
N LEU A 136 -7.89 -0.79 8.89
CA LEU A 136 -9.27 -1.01 8.45
C LEU A 136 -10.14 -1.69 9.52
N THR A 137 -9.52 -2.39 10.47
CA THR A 137 -10.20 -3.01 11.62
C THR A 137 -10.23 -2.10 12.85
N ALA A 138 -9.46 -1.00 12.88
CA ALA A 138 -9.38 -0.08 14.01
C ALA A 138 -10.63 0.81 14.11
N PRO A 139 -11.09 1.16 15.34
CA PRO A 139 -12.15 2.15 15.53
C PRO A 139 -11.85 3.50 14.87
N ARG A 140 -10.61 4.00 15.01
CA ARG A 140 -10.15 5.24 14.36
C ARG A 140 -10.12 5.16 12.84
N GLY A 141 -9.89 3.97 12.27
CA GLY A 141 -9.96 3.75 10.83
C GLY A 141 -11.37 3.90 10.26
N ARG A 142 -12.41 3.79 11.10
CA ARG A 142 -13.82 3.96 10.71
C ARG A 142 -14.27 5.42 10.67
N VAL A 143 -13.52 6.34 11.28
CA VAL A 143 -13.81 7.79 11.21
C VAL A 143 -13.62 8.24 9.77
N ALA A 144 -14.52 9.06 9.22
CA ALA A 144 -14.36 9.57 7.86
C ALA A 144 -13.03 10.30 7.69
N GLY A 145 -12.31 10.01 6.61
CA GLY A 145 -11.06 10.70 6.28
C GLY A 145 -11.29 12.08 5.71
N ALA A 146 -10.27 12.93 5.77
CA ALA A 146 -10.30 14.20 5.04
C ALA A 146 -10.42 13.93 3.54
N ARG A 147 -11.26 14.72 2.86
CA ARG A 147 -11.33 14.67 1.39
C ARG A 147 -10.07 15.29 0.83
N VAL A 148 -9.35 14.52 0.03
CA VAL A 148 -8.15 14.99 -0.67
C VAL A 148 -8.33 14.91 -2.17
N GLU A 149 -7.63 15.79 -2.88
CA GLU A 149 -7.62 15.87 -4.33
C GLU A 149 -7.08 14.58 -4.97
N PRO A 150 -7.55 14.18 -6.17
CA PRO A 150 -7.10 12.97 -6.86
C PRO A 150 -5.58 12.90 -7.05
N VAL A 151 -4.94 14.03 -7.32
CA VAL A 151 -3.48 14.12 -7.47
C VAL A 151 -2.77 13.69 -6.20
N LEU A 152 -3.23 14.13 -5.02
CA LEU A 152 -2.60 13.73 -3.75
C LEU A 152 -2.79 12.23 -3.47
N LYS A 153 -3.92 11.63 -3.86
CA LYS A 153 -4.11 10.17 -3.79
C LYS A 153 -3.10 9.45 -4.67
N GLY A 154 -2.97 9.87 -5.93
CA GLY A 154 -1.98 9.32 -6.87
C GLY A 154 -0.55 9.42 -6.31
N LEU A 155 -0.19 10.57 -5.75
CA LEU A 155 1.12 10.79 -5.13
C LEU A 155 1.35 9.89 -3.90
N THR A 156 0.34 9.61 -3.07
CA THR A 156 0.51 8.66 -1.95
C THR A 156 0.75 7.23 -2.42
N VAL A 157 0.09 6.80 -3.51
CA VAL A 157 0.30 5.47 -4.10
C VAL A 157 1.69 5.39 -4.74
N LEU A 158 2.09 6.43 -5.49
CA LEU A 158 3.43 6.53 -6.07
C LEU A 158 4.51 6.50 -4.99
N ALA A 159 4.33 7.26 -3.90
CA ALA A 159 5.26 7.25 -2.77
C ALA A 159 5.40 5.84 -2.16
N ALA A 160 4.29 5.13 -1.94
CA ALA A 160 4.32 3.76 -1.44
C ALA A 160 5.04 2.80 -2.39
N ALA A 161 4.80 2.92 -3.70
CA ALA A 161 5.49 2.13 -4.71
C ALA A 161 7.00 2.44 -4.74
N LEU A 162 7.41 3.71 -4.68
CA LEU A 162 8.81 4.11 -4.63
C LEU A 162 9.52 3.58 -3.37
N VAL A 163 8.87 3.66 -2.20
CA VAL A 163 9.42 3.08 -0.97
C VAL A 163 9.58 1.55 -1.11
N TYR A 164 8.60 0.87 -1.69
CA TYR A 164 8.70 -0.57 -1.91
C TYR A 164 9.83 -0.94 -2.88
N VAL A 165 9.94 -0.26 -4.02
CA VAL A 165 11.04 -0.43 -4.97
C VAL A 165 12.40 -0.15 -4.30
N GLN A 166 12.47 0.84 -3.43
CA GLN A 166 13.69 1.15 -2.67
C GLN A 166 14.09 0.03 -1.69
N ILE A 167 13.11 -0.65 -1.08
CA ILE A 167 13.35 -1.84 -0.25
C ILE A 167 13.91 -2.99 -1.12
N VAL A 168 13.33 -3.23 -2.30
CA VAL A 168 13.85 -4.22 -3.26
C VAL A 168 15.29 -3.87 -3.69
N ALA A 169 15.56 -2.59 -3.97
CA ALA A 169 16.91 -2.12 -4.27
C ALA A 169 17.88 -2.35 -3.08
N GLY A 170 17.42 -2.24 -1.84
CA GLY A 170 18.20 -2.58 -0.64
C GLY A 170 18.51 -4.09 -0.52
N ALA A 171 17.58 -4.95 -0.91
CA ALA A 171 17.83 -6.39 -1.01
C ALA A 171 18.86 -6.70 -2.11
N LEU A 172 18.73 -6.07 -3.28
CA LEU A 172 19.71 -6.17 -4.37
C LEU A 172 21.08 -5.61 -3.99
N LEU A 173 21.15 -4.57 -3.15
CA LEU A 173 22.42 -4.10 -2.58
C LEU A 173 23.06 -5.19 -1.70
N THR A 174 22.26 -5.81 -0.83
CA THR A 174 22.76 -6.85 0.09
C THR A 174 23.31 -8.06 -0.66
N HIS A 175 22.58 -8.57 -1.65
CA HIS A 175 22.91 -9.84 -2.31
C HIS A 175 23.71 -9.67 -3.62
N ALA A 176 23.62 -8.51 -4.28
CA ALA A 176 24.20 -8.28 -5.61
C ALA A 176 25.00 -6.97 -5.72
N GLY A 177 25.27 -6.27 -4.60
CA GLY A 177 26.13 -5.08 -4.55
C GLY A 177 25.62 -3.87 -5.35
N ARG A 178 24.34 -3.81 -5.72
CA ARG A 178 23.76 -2.77 -6.60
C ARG A 178 23.54 -1.43 -5.89
N ILE A 179 24.62 -0.79 -5.43
CA ILE A 179 24.56 0.44 -4.62
C ILE A 179 23.96 1.64 -5.36
N ALA A 180 24.30 1.83 -6.63
CA ALA A 180 23.81 2.98 -7.41
C ALA A 180 22.28 3.01 -7.51
N LEU A 181 21.66 1.84 -7.69
CA LEU A 181 20.20 1.70 -7.70
C LEU A 181 19.58 2.09 -6.36
N HIS A 182 20.19 1.67 -5.25
CA HIS A 182 19.73 2.01 -3.91
C HIS A 182 19.88 3.51 -3.61
N LEU A 183 20.98 4.15 -4.02
CA LEU A 183 21.17 5.59 -3.82
C LEU A 183 20.22 6.43 -4.68
N ALA A 184 20.01 6.04 -5.94
CA ALA A 184 19.07 6.72 -6.83
C ALA A 184 17.62 6.62 -6.33
N GLY A 185 17.20 5.42 -5.91
CA GLY A 185 15.88 5.23 -5.32
C GLY A 185 15.70 5.97 -3.99
N ALA A 186 16.76 6.06 -3.16
CA ALA A 186 16.73 6.87 -1.94
C ALA A 186 16.46 8.34 -2.27
N ALA A 187 17.18 8.93 -3.22
CA ALA A 187 16.96 10.31 -3.64
C ALA A 187 15.51 10.58 -4.04
N LEU A 188 14.89 9.66 -4.80
CA LEU A 188 13.48 9.76 -5.18
C LEU A 188 12.52 9.68 -3.98
N VAL A 189 12.76 8.75 -3.05
CA VAL A 189 11.97 8.63 -1.81
C VAL A 189 12.07 9.91 -0.97
N PHE A 190 13.28 10.44 -0.79
CA PHE A 190 13.53 11.66 -0.02
C PHE A 190 13.04 12.94 -0.74
N ALA A 191 12.79 12.90 -2.04
CA ALA A 191 12.11 13.99 -2.74
C ALA A 191 10.57 13.91 -2.59
N VAL A 192 9.98 12.73 -2.85
CA VAL A 192 8.53 12.58 -2.98
C VAL A 192 7.82 12.49 -1.62
N VAL A 193 8.35 11.74 -0.65
CA VAL A 193 7.66 11.50 0.62
C VAL A 193 7.50 12.79 1.45
N PRO A 194 8.50 13.69 1.55
CA PRO A 194 8.31 14.98 2.22
C PRO A 194 7.22 15.85 1.59
N ILE A 195 7.08 15.84 0.26
CA ILE A 195 6.01 16.56 -0.45
C ILE A 195 4.65 16.00 -0.04
N VAL A 196 4.49 14.68 -0.08
CA VAL A 196 3.24 14.00 0.31
C VAL A 196 2.88 14.30 1.77
N THR A 197 3.83 14.15 2.69
CA THR A 197 3.58 14.43 4.11
C THR A 197 3.28 15.89 4.38
N ALA A 198 3.94 16.84 3.69
CA ALA A 198 3.65 18.26 3.83
C ALA A 198 2.22 18.61 3.40
N ARG A 199 1.73 18.01 2.31
CA ARG A 199 0.35 18.19 1.83
C ARG A 199 -0.66 17.56 2.80
N LEU A 200 -0.41 16.35 3.29
CA LEU A 200 -1.30 15.65 4.22
C LEU A 200 -1.37 16.31 5.60
N ARG A 201 -0.28 16.92 6.09
CA ARG A 201 -0.28 17.69 7.35
C ARG A 201 -1.13 18.95 7.31
N ARG A 202 -1.50 19.45 6.12
CA ARG A 202 -2.42 20.60 5.96
C ARG A 202 -3.89 20.18 5.98
N THR A 203 -4.17 18.88 6.07
CA THR A 203 -5.52 18.37 6.26
C THR A 203 -5.86 18.30 7.75
N ASP A 204 -7.15 18.23 8.08
CA ASP A 204 -7.62 17.97 9.44
C ASP A 204 -7.83 16.47 9.74
N ASP A 205 -7.20 15.57 8.96
CA ASP A 205 -7.40 14.13 9.15
C ASP A 205 -6.71 13.63 10.44
N PRO A 206 -7.47 13.04 11.40
CA PRO A 206 -6.95 12.66 12.71
C PRO A 206 -5.94 11.50 12.65
N VAL A 207 -5.84 10.78 11.53
CA VAL A 207 -4.87 9.71 11.30
C VAL A 207 -3.74 10.19 10.41
N ALA A 208 -4.06 10.88 9.31
CA ALA A 208 -3.06 11.24 8.31
C ALA A 208 -2.04 12.26 8.83
N VAL A 209 -2.48 13.25 9.64
CA VAL A 209 -1.60 14.28 10.19
C VAL A 209 -0.52 13.71 11.12
N PRO A 210 -0.87 13.00 12.23
CA PRO A 210 0.16 12.45 13.11
C PRO A 210 1.04 11.42 12.41
N LEU A 211 0.47 10.59 11.53
CA LEU A 211 1.24 9.60 10.79
C LEU A 211 2.20 10.25 9.78
N SER A 212 1.84 11.38 9.19
CA SER A 212 2.74 12.16 8.32
C SER A 212 3.91 12.78 9.08
N ARG A 213 3.73 13.15 10.36
CA ARG A 213 4.83 13.60 11.23
C ARG A 213 5.74 12.45 11.61
N LEU A 214 5.17 11.31 12.00
CA LEU A 214 5.92 10.09 12.28
C LEU A 214 6.74 9.66 11.06
N LEU A 215 6.16 9.71 9.86
CA LEU A 215 6.86 9.35 8.61
C LEU A 215 8.08 10.23 8.34
N LEU A 216 8.02 11.53 8.63
CA LEU A 216 9.20 12.41 8.53
C LEU A 216 10.29 12.03 9.54
N VAL A 217 9.92 11.71 10.79
CA VAL A 217 10.87 11.26 11.81
C VAL A 217 11.53 9.95 11.37
N LEU A 218 10.74 8.99 10.89
CA LEU A 218 11.26 7.72 10.38
C LEU A 218 12.19 7.92 9.18
N LEU A 219 11.89 8.85 8.27
CA LEU A 219 12.80 9.20 7.17
C LEU A 219 14.13 9.76 7.66
N GLY A 220 14.11 10.67 8.64
CA GLY A 220 15.33 11.19 9.25
C GLY A 220 16.18 10.07 9.87
N VAL A 221 15.54 9.19 10.64
CA VAL A 221 16.19 8.00 11.21
C VAL A 221 16.72 7.07 10.11
N GLN A 222 15.96 6.84 9.04
CA GLN A 222 16.37 5.99 7.92
C GLN A 222 17.61 6.54 7.21
N LEU A 223 17.70 7.86 7.03
CA LEU A 223 18.87 8.51 6.44
C LEU A 223 20.10 8.29 7.31
N LEU A 224 19.99 8.57 8.62
CA LEU A 224 21.09 8.38 9.58
C LEU A 224 21.55 6.92 9.63
N LEU A 225 20.60 5.97 9.70
CA LEU A 225 20.91 4.53 9.68
C LEU A 225 21.52 4.10 8.34
N GLY A 226 21.10 4.68 7.23
CA GLY A 226 21.61 4.38 5.88
C GLY A 226 23.03 4.87 5.69
N VAL A 227 23.31 6.13 6.06
CA VAL A 227 24.65 6.70 6.07
C VAL A 227 25.56 5.91 7.02
N GLY A 228 25.10 5.62 8.24
CA GLY A 228 25.85 4.82 9.20
C GLY A 228 26.17 3.41 8.67
N SER A 229 25.18 2.73 8.07
CA SER A 229 25.38 1.42 7.45
C SER A 229 26.36 1.49 6.27
N PHE A 230 26.31 2.56 5.48
CA PHE A 230 27.24 2.78 4.37
C PHE A 230 28.67 2.98 4.88
N MET A 231 28.85 3.87 5.86
CA MET A 231 30.17 4.13 6.45
C MET A 231 30.75 2.87 7.10
N ALA A 232 29.95 2.12 7.85
CA ALA A 232 30.39 0.91 8.55
C ALA A 232 30.83 -0.23 7.60
N ARG A 233 30.36 -0.23 6.34
CA ARG A 233 30.58 -1.35 5.41
C ARG A 233 31.41 -1.01 4.17
N PHE A 234 31.38 0.24 3.73
CA PHE A 234 31.94 0.66 2.44
C PHE A 234 32.94 1.81 2.55
N SER A 235 33.32 2.21 3.77
CA SER A 235 34.30 3.26 3.99
C SER A 235 35.44 2.79 4.90
N ALA A 236 36.59 3.44 4.79
CA ALA A 236 37.72 3.22 5.70
C ALA A 236 37.54 3.90 7.07
N PHE A 237 36.43 4.60 7.30
CA PHE A 237 36.17 5.27 8.57
C PHE A 237 35.91 4.24 9.66
N TRP A 238 36.69 4.32 10.73
CA TRP A 238 36.48 3.51 11.91
C TRP A 238 35.27 4.02 12.71
N ILE A 239 34.33 3.11 13.00
CA ILE A 239 33.15 3.38 13.83
C ILE A 239 33.27 2.50 15.08
N PRO A 240 33.11 3.05 16.30
CA PRO A 240 33.15 2.26 17.53
C PRO A 240 32.13 1.10 17.52
N GLY A 241 32.49 -0.05 18.10
CA GLY A 241 31.59 -1.19 18.28
C GLY A 241 31.71 -2.32 17.24
N GLU A 242 32.70 -2.28 16.35
CA GLU A 242 33.14 -3.38 15.47
C GLU A 242 31.99 -4.24 14.88
N GLN A 243 31.90 -5.52 15.24
CA GLN A 243 30.89 -6.44 14.70
C GLN A 243 29.46 -6.05 15.07
N LEU A 244 29.25 -5.46 16.26
CA LEU A 244 27.92 -5.08 16.73
C LEU A 244 27.32 -4.00 15.84
N THR A 245 28.10 -2.99 15.44
CA THR A 245 27.61 -1.90 14.58
C THR A 245 27.38 -2.35 13.13
N VAL A 246 28.26 -3.20 12.60
CA VAL A 246 28.13 -3.80 11.26
C VAL A 246 26.88 -4.69 11.14
N VAL A 247 26.38 -5.25 12.24
CA VAL A 247 25.13 -6.01 12.30
C VAL A 247 23.93 -5.12 12.63
N ALA A 248 24.01 -4.31 13.68
CA ALA A 248 22.86 -3.57 14.22
C ALA A 248 22.36 -2.48 13.26
N LEU A 249 23.26 -1.73 12.61
CA LEU A 249 22.87 -0.62 11.74
C LEU A 249 22.04 -1.11 10.53
N PRO A 250 22.47 -2.12 9.75
CA PRO A 250 21.66 -2.64 8.66
C PRO A 250 20.35 -3.30 9.11
N VAL A 251 20.35 -3.97 10.27
CA VAL A 251 19.14 -4.58 10.84
C VAL A 251 18.11 -3.51 11.19
N ALA A 252 18.54 -2.46 11.89
CA ALA A 252 17.70 -1.32 12.21
C ALA A 252 17.23 -0.60 10.94
N HIS A 253 18.11 -0.40 9.96
CA HIS A 253 17.79 0.25 8.68
C HIS A 253 16.69 -0.51 7.91
N ARG A 254 16.73 -1.85 7.91
CA ARG A 254 15.69 -2.69 7.28
C ARG A 254 14.36 -2.62 8.03
N LEU A 255 14.39 -2.63 9.36
CA LEU A 255 13.18 -2.50 10.16
C LEU A 255 12.52 -1.13 9.94
N VAL A 256 13.28 -0.05 10.04
CA VAL A 256 12.75 1.32 9.84
C VAL A 256 12.22 1.49 8.42
N GLY A 257 12.88 0.93 7.40
CA GLY A 257 12.34 0.88 6.04
C GLY A 257 10.97 0.19 5.95
N SER A 258 10.77 -0.90 6.69
CA SER A 258 9.47 -1.60 6.77
C SER A 258 8.39 -0.77 7.48
N LEU A 259 8.77 -0.02 8.52
CA LEU A 259 7.87 0.92 9.22
C LEU A 259 7.45 2.09 8.32
N ILE A 260 8.39 2.64 7.53
CA ILE A 260 8.10 3.67 6.53
C ILE A 260 7.11 3.15 5.50
N LEU A 261 7.34 1.95 4.96
CA LEU A 261 6.42 1.33 3.99
C LEU A 261 5.02 1.13 4.59
N ALA A 262 4.93 0.59 5.81
CA ALA A 262 3.66 0.43 6.49
C ALA A 262 2.94 1.77 6.68
N ALA A 263 3.64 2.81 7.16
CA ALA A 263 3.07 4.13 7.36
C ALA A 263 2.54 4.76 6.06
N ILE A 264 3.30 4.73 4.96
CA ILE A 264 2.85 5.29 3.68
C ILE A 264 1.70 4.47 3.06
N VAL A 265 1.68 3.14 3.24
CA VAL A 265 0.56 2.29 2.81
C VAL A 265 -0.71 2.59 3.63
N ILE A 266 -0.60 2.80 4.94
CA ILE A 266 -1.73 3.25 5.77
C ILE A 266 -2.26 4.60 5.23
N LEU A 267 -1.38 5.55 4.92
CA LEU A 267 -1.77 6.84 4.32
C LEU A 267 -2.48 6.65 2.98
N ALA A 268 -1.92 5.84 2.07
CA ALA A 268 -2.50 5.55 0.77
C ALA A 268 -3.89 4.90 0.88
N VAL A 269 -4.06 3.93 1.79
CA VAL A 269 -5.36 3.30 2.08
C VAL A 269 -6.32 4.30 2.72
N ARG A 270 -5.85 5.16 3.62
CA ARG A 270 -6.66 6.18 4.31
C ARG A 270 -7.25 7.19 3.33
N VAL A 271 -6.43 7.74 2.44
CA VAL A 271 -6.87 8.75 1.46
C VAL A 271 -7.64 8.17 0.28
N SER A 272 -7.42 6.88 -0.02
CA SER A 272 -8.19 6.12 -1.01
C SER A 272 -9.48 5.54 -0.43
N GLY A 273 -9.61 5.54 0.90
CA GLY A 273 -10.81 5.16 1.64
C GLY A 273 -11.96 6.08 1.28
N VAL A 274 -12.77 5.63 0.34
CA VAL A 274 -13.93 6.30 -0.25
C VAL A 274 -14.78 7.00 0.81
N ALA A 275 -15.24 8.20 0.46
CA ALA A 275 -16.28 8.98 1.12
C ALA A 275 -17.66 8.28 1.10
N SER A 276 -17.75 7.04 1.58
CA SER A 276 -18.95 6.19 1.49
C SER A 276 -19.61 5.95 2.85
N LEU A 277 -19.51 6.90 3.78
CA LEU A 277 -20.42 6.97 4.94
C LEU A 277 -21.41 8.14 4.85
N SER A 278 -21.22 9.09 3.94
CA SER A 278 -22.14 10.21 3.74
C SER A 278 -23.28 9.91 2.75
N TYR A 279 -23.05 9.02 1.78
CA TYR A 279 -24.08 8.66 0.78
C TYR A 279 -25.14 7.71 1.35
N GLN A 280 -24.77 6.87 2.33
CA GLN A 280 -25.70 5.91 2.90
C GLN A 280 -26.44 6.40 4.15
N ALA A 281 -25.95 7.45 4.83
CA ALA A 281 -26.47 7.90 6.12
C ALA A 281 -27.46 9.07 6.07
N ASP A 282 -27.68 9.70 4.90
CA ASP A 282 -28.67 10.78 4.76
C ASP A 282 -29.99 10.26 4.14
N PRO A 283 -31.00 9.89 4.94
CA PRO A 283 -32.31 9.49 4.44
C PRO A 283 -33.03 10.62 3.67
N ALA A 284 -32.72 11.89 3.94
CA ALA A 284 -33.31 13.03 3.24
C ALA A 284 -32.71 13.22 1.83
N MET A 285 -31.44 12.87 1.64
CA MET A 285 -30.83 12.84 0.31
C MET A 285 -31.39 11.68 -0.54
N ARG A 286 -31.61 10.51 0.06
CA ARG A 286 -32.23 9.36 -0.62
C ARG A 286 -33.65 9.68 -1.10
N SER A 287 -34.45 10.34 -0.27
CA SER A 287 -35.81 10.74 -0.65
C SER A 287 -35.82 11.82 -1.74
N ARG A 288 -34.86 12.75 -1.74
CA ARG A 288 -34.73 13.77 -2.79
C ARG A 288 -34.30 13.19 -4.14
N VAL A 289 -33.39 12.23 -4.16
CA VAL A 289 -32.96 11.57 -5.40
C VAL A 289 -34.05 10.63 -5.94
N ALA A 290 -34.72 9.87 -5.05
CA ALA A 290 -35.85 9.03 -5.45
C ALA A 290 -37.05 9.84 -5.96
N SER A 291 -37.37 10.97 -5.32
CA SER A 291 -38.44 11.87 -5.78
C SER A 291 -38.06 12.64 -7.06
N SER A 292 -36.79 12.96 -7.26
CA SER A 292 -36.31 13.54 -8.52
C SER A 292 -36.41 12.53 -9.67
N ALA A 293 -35.95 11.29 -9.48
CA ALA A 293 -36.06 10.22 -10.49
C ALA A 293 -37.52 9.91 -10.83
N TYR A 294 -38.39 9.80 -9.82
CA TYR A 294 -39.83 9.61 -10.01
C TYR A 294 -40.47 10.77 -10.79
N ARG A 295 -40.06 12.02 -10.53
CA ARG A 295 -40.60 13.21 -11.20
C ARG A 295 -40.13 13.32 -12.65
N VAL A 296 -38.93 12.85 -12.97
CA VAL A 296 -38.40 12.82 -14.35
C VAL A 296 -39.12 11.75 -15.18
N ASP A 297 -39.36 10.55 -14.63
CA ASP A 297 -40.08 9.47 -15.31
C ASP A 297 -41.56 9.83 -15.54
N HIS A 298 -42.21 10.51 -14.59
CA HIS A 298 -43.57 11.00 -14.79
C HIS A 298 -43.66 12.15 -15.78
N ALA A 299 -42.69 13.06 -15.81
CA ALA A 299 -42.66 14.15 -16.79
C ALA A 299 -42.41 13.65 -18.22
N THR A 300 -41.61 12.60 -18.39
CA THR A 300 -41.40 11.96 -19.69
C THR A 300 -42.62 11.15 -20.14
N GLN A 301 -43.32 10.48 -19.23
CA GLN A 301 -44.59 9.81 -19.56
C GLN A 301 -45.74 10.79 -19.86
N SER A 302 -45.82 11.93 -19.15
CA SER A 302 -46.84 12.95 -19.45
C SER A 302 -46.58 13.68 -20.76
N HIS A 303 -45.31 13.87 -21.15
CA HIS A 303 -44.97 14.41 -22.47
C HIS A 303 -45.20 13.40 -23.59
N ALA A 304 -45.00 12.10 -23.36
CA ALA A 304 -45.31 11.07 -24.35
C ALA A 304 -46.83 10.95 -24.59
N ALA A 305 -47.65 11.08 -23.53
CA ALA A 305 -49.12 11.04 -23.64
C ALA A 305 -49.73 12.28 -24.31
N SER A 306 -49.15 13.48 -24.13
CA SER A 306 -49.65 14.69 -24.80
C SER A 306 -49.26 14.80 -26.28
N VAL A 307 -48.23 14.05 -26.71
CA VAL A 307 -47.82 13.98 -28.13
C VAL A 307 -48.62 12.90 -28.89
N SER A 308 -49.16 11.88 -28.21
CA SER A 308 -50.02 10.87 -28.86
C SER A 308 -51.45 11.35 -29.14
N ASP A 309 -51.97 12.33 -28.39
CA ASP A 309 -53.33 12.87 -28.59
C ASP A 309 -53.42 13.97 -29.67
N ALA A 310 -52.28 14.44 -30.19
CA ALA A 310 -52.25 15.45 -31.27
C ALA A 310 -52.21 14.84 -32.68
N ALA A 311 -52.25 13.50 -32.83
CA ALA A 311 -52.06 12.81 -34.10
C ALA A 311 -53.36 12.30 -34.77
N SER A 312 -54.53 12.77 -34.34
CA SER A 312 -55.83 12.41 -34.96
C SER A 312 -56.71 13.62 -35.21
N ALA A 313 -56.37 14.41 -36.24
CA ALA A 313 -57.30 15.35 -36.86
C ALA A 313 -57.21 15.20 -38.39
N PRO A 314 -58.32 14.92 -39.10
CA PRO A 314 -58.28 14.71 -40.54
C PRO A 314 -58.14 16.03 -41.30
N ASN A 315 -57.27 15.95 -42.29
CA ASN A 315 -56.94 16.96 -43.29
C ASN A 315 -58.19 17.42 -44.07
N ARG A 316 -58.59 18.69 -43.92
CA ARG A 316 -59.52 19.35 -44.86
C ARG A 316 -58.75 20.46 -45.57
N VAL A 317 -58.33 20.14 -46.79
CA VAL A 317 -57.75 21.09 -47.74
C VAL A 317 -58.88 21.98 -48.23
N ASP A 318 -58.78 23.28 -47.97
CA ASP A 318 -59.45 24.28 -48.79
C ASP A 318 -58.46 25.37 -49.19
N GLN A 319 -58.56 25.76 -50.45
CA GLN A 319 -57.67 26.66 -51.16
C GLN A 319 -57.87 28.09 -50.69
N THR A 320 -56.79 28.88 -50.59
CA THR A 320 -56.57 30.12 -51.36
C THR A 320 -55.58 31.08 -50.66
N MET A 321 -54.77 31.74 -51.51
CA MET A 321 -54.31 33.13 -51.39
C MET A 321 -52.96 33.47 -50.71
N ARG A 322 -51.96 33.69 -51.60
CA ARG A 322 -51.09 34.88 -51.74
C ARG A 322 -49.87 35.15 -50.81
N SER A 323 -48.70 34.99 -51.45
CA SER A 323 -47.63 36.00 -51.71
C SER A 323 -46.85 36.69 -50.58
N ARG A 324 -45.51 36.57 -50.67
CA ARG A 324 -44.44 37.62 -50.73
C ARG A 324 -43.13 37.02 -50.17
N VAL A 325 -42.15 36.65 -50.99
CA VAL A 325 -41.01 37.47 -51.48
C VAL A 325 -40.25 38.19 -50.36
N ALA A 326 -39.02 37.73 -50.07
CA ALA A 326 -37.78 38.51 -50.26
C ALA A 326 -36.54 37.68 -49.86
N SER A 327 -35.71 37.38 -50.86
CA SER A 327 -34.28 37.05 -50.78
C SER A 327 -33.48 38.31 -50.42
N ILE A 328 -32.34 38.21 -49.70
CA ILE A 328 -31.05 38.87 -50.03
C ILE A 328 -29.87 38.12 -49.39
N GLN A 329 -28.86 37.83 -50.23
CA GLN A 329 -27.53 37.26 -49.96
C GLN A 329 -26.56 38.21 -49.23
N GLY A 330 -25.49 37.67 -48.62
CA GLY A 330 -24.28 38.46 -48.34
C GLY A 330 -23.19 37.73 -47.53
N HIS A 331 -22.24 37.09 -48.22
CA HIS A 331 -20.92 36.63 -47.74
C HIS A 331 -19.84 37.68 -48.15
N PRO A 332 -18.51 37.56 -47.91
CA PRO A 332 -17.69 36.73 -46.98
C PRO A 332 -16.44 37.47 -46.36
N ARG A 333 -15.53 36.69 -45.73
CA ARG A 333 -14.08 36.91 -45.40
C ARG A 333 -13.80 37.49 -44.00
N SER A 334 -12.80 37.05 -43.20
CA SER A 334 -11.43 36.56 -43.49
C SER A 334 -10.81 35.71 -42.34
N GLU A 335 -10.00 34.70 -42.69
CA GLU A 335 -8.99 33.98 -41.86
C GLU A 335 -7.64 34.77 -41.78
N PRO A 336 -6.51 34.25 -41.23
CA PRO A 336 -6.23 33.51 -39.98
C PRO A 336 -5.03 34.12 -39.20
N ALA A 337 -4.65 33.59 -38.03
CA ALA A 337 -3.32 33.85 -37.44
C ALA A 337 -2.75 32.64 -36.68
N SER A 338 -1.49 32.33 -36.98
CA SER A 338 -0.71 31.17 -36.54
C SER A 338 0.57 31.61 -35.81
N ARG A 339 0.90 30.88 -34.73
CA ARG A 339 2.24 30.50 -34.17
C ARG A 339 3.21 31.55 -33.56
N THR A 340 3.50 31.35 -32.25
CA THR A 340 4.77 31.31 -31.43
C THR A 340 6.10 31.93 -31.94
N PRO A 341 7.17 32.22 -31.11
CA PRO A 341 7.65 31.54 -29.88
C PRO A 341 8.38 32.37 -28.75
N LEU A 342 8.73 31.66 -27.66
CA LEU A 342 9.92 31.73 -26.76
C LEU A 342 10.50 33.08 -26.28
N GLN A 343 10.54 33.25 -24.95
CA GLN A 343 11.72 33.55 -24.12
C GLN A 343 11.51 33.01 -22.70
#